data_AF-A0A972RCB4-F1
#
_entry.id   AF-A0A972RCB4-F1
#
_cell.length_a   1.000
_cell.length_b   1.000
_cell.length_c   1.000
_cell.angle_alpha   90.00
_cell.angle_beta   90.00
_cell.angle_gamma   90.00
#
_symmetry.space_group_name_H-M   'P 1'
#
loop_
_entity.id
_entity.type
_entity.pdbx_description
1 polymer ?
#
loop_
_entity_poly.entity_id
_entity_poly.type
_entity_poly.pdbx_seq_one_letter_code
_entity_poly.pdbx_strand_id
1 'polypeptide(L)'
;MKNRLLTCVSAVILTAGLNATAHATLIDRGNGMIYDSAQDITWLQDANYALTSGYAAANVRRNGRWATDNIFANGKMGWDAAITWADNLVYGGYSDWRLASVTDRGNDGCNRSFNGTDCGFNVDTSGSELAYMWYNILGNTPYYDTSGNGPQSGWGLTSTTADGIDLLNLRSSRYWSGTQYAPNANRAWLFNTRKGFQRGKPKRAESFAWAVRSGDVATVAEPGTLLLLAAGLVGIAVTRRKRC
;
A
#
# COMPACT_ATOMS: atom_id res chain seq x y z
N MET A 1 -20.18 -73.05 26.34
CA MET A 1 -20.87 -71.95 25.64
C MET A 1 -20.71 -70.67 26.47
N LYS A 2 -19.77 -69.78 26.11
CA LYS A 2 -19.63 -68.45 26.72
C LYS A 2 -19.22 -67.46 25.65
N ASN A 3 -20.13 -66.51 25.36
CA ASN A 3 -19.97 -65.38 24.46
C ASN A 3 -18.80 -64.49 24.87
N ARG A 4 -18.01 -64.02 23.91
CA ARG A 4 -17.15 -62.84 24.07
C ARG A 4 -17.66 -61.75 23.13
N LEU A 5 -18.21 -60.69 23.71
CA LEU A 5 -18.60 -59.46 23.03
C LEU A 5 -17.37 -58.81 22.39
N LEU A 6 -17.46 -58.46 21.11
CA LEU A 6 -16.61 -57.45 20.49
C LEU A 6 -17.25 -56.09 20.72
N THR A 7 -16.55 -55.20 21.42
CA THR A 7 -16.93 -53.79 21.54
C THR A 7 -16.08 -52.99 20.54
N CYS A 8 -16.67 -52.58 19.42
CA CYS A 8 -16.06 -51.60 18.52
C CYS A 8 -16.28 -50.20 19.11
N VAL A 9 -15.20 -49.54 19.54
CA VAL A 9 -15.22 -48.11 19.88
C VAL A 9 -14.81 -47.35 18.63
N SER A 10 -15.77 -46.73 17.96
CA SER A 10 -15.52 -45.77 16.88
C SER A 10 -15.08 -44.43 17.48
N ALA A 11 -13.85 -44.01 17.16
CA ALA A 11 -13.36 -42.67 17.46
C ALA A 11 -13.96 -41.68 16.45
N VAL A 12 -14.83 -40.79 16.91
CA VAL A 12 -15.31 -39.64 16.14
C VAL A 12 -14.25 -38.54 16.24
N ILE A 13 -13.53 -38.29 15.15
CA ILE A 13 -12.62 -37.15 15.04
C ILE A 13 -13.47 -35.93 14.66
N LEU A 14 -13.65 -35.03 15.62
CA LEU A 14 -14.31 -33.74 15.40
C LEU A 14 -13.29 -32.77 14.81
N THR A 15 -13.23 -32.67 13.48
CA THR A 15 -12.45 -31.61 12.82
C THR A 15 -13.20 -30.29 12.94
N ALA A 16 -12.81 -29.46 13.91
CA ALA A 16 -13.22 -28.06 13.96
C ALA A 16 -12.53 -27.33 12.79
N GLY A 17 -13.30 -27.04 11.73
CA GLY A 17 -12.86 -26.19 10.64
C GLY A 17 -12.63 -24.77 11.15
N LEU A 18 -11.36 -24.40 11.36
CA LEU A 18 -10.96 -23.00 11.53
C LEU A 18 -11.19 -22.29 10.19
N ASN A 19 -12.34 -21.65 10.04
CA ASN A 19 -12.57 -20.70 8.96
C ASN A 19 -11.72 -19.46 9.25
N ALA A 20 -10.44 -19.49 8.87
CA ALA A 20 -9.62 -18.30 8.80
C ALA A 20 -10.18 -17.44 7.66
N THR A 21 -10.98 -16.43 8.01
CA THR A 21 -11.31 -15.37 7.07
C THR A 21 -10.00 -14.68 6.70
N ALA A 22 -9.57 -14.79 5.44
CA ALA A 22 -8.43 -14.06 4.92
C ALA A 22 -8.79 -12.57 4.92
N HIS A 23 -8.52 -11.88 6.02
CA HIS A 23 -8.59 -10.43 6.08
C HIS A 23 -7.36 -9.88 5.37
N ALA A 24 -7.58 -8.94 4.45
CA ALA A 24 -6.52 -8.05 4.00
C ALA A 24 -5.90 -7.41 5.25
N THR A 25 -4.62 -7.64 5.48
CA THR A 25 -3.92 -7.09 6.63
C THR A 25 -2.70 -6.31 6.16
N LEU A 26 -2.58 -5.09 6.68
CA LEU A 26 -1.32 -4.37 6.73
C LEU A 26 -0.45 -4.98 7.83
N ILE A 27 0.80 -5.28 7.49
CA ILE A 27 1.79 -5.85 8.39
C ILE A 27 2.99 -4.93 8.42
N ASP A 28 3.33 -4.41 9.61
CA ASP A 28 4.54 -3.62 9.79
C ASP A 28 5.77 -4.53 9.72
N ARG A 29 6.64 -4.29 8.75
CA ARG A 29 7.92 -4.99 8.57
C ARG A 29 9.09 -4.26 9.23
N GLY A 30 8.79 -3.19 9.96
CA GLY A 30 9.76 -2.28 10.57
C GLY A 30 10.33 -1.30 9.55
N ASN A 31 11.05 -0.30 10.06
CA ASN A 31 11.77 0.69 9.26
C ASN A 31 10.89 1.36 8.19
N GLY A 32 9.61 1.61 8.49
CA GLY A 32 8.69 2.31 7.57
C GLY A 32 8.27 1.51 6.34
N MET A 33 8.38 0.18 6.36
CA MET A 33 7.90 -0.70 5.28
C MET A 33 6.64 -1.45 5.74
N ILE A 34 5.52 -1.23 5.06
CA ILE A 34 4.22 -1.80 5.41
C ILE A 34 3.79 -2.79 4.32
N TYR A 35 3.82 -4.08 4.64
CA TYR A 35 3.37 -5.11 3.72
C TYR A 35 1.85 -5.18 3.67
N ASP A 36 1.30 -5.11 2.47
CA ASP A 36 -0.11 -5.29 2.15
C ASP A 36 -0.30 -6.69 1.57
N SER A 37 -0.77 -7.59 2.44
CA SER A 37 -0.97 -9.01 2.11
C SER A 37 -2.08 -9.28 1.09
N ALA A 38 -3.00 -8.33 0.88
CA ALA A 38 -4.09 -8.53 -0.09
C ALA A 38 -3.67 -8.24 -1.51
N GLN A 39 -2.76 -7.28 -1.67
CA GLN A 39 -2.23 -6.87 -2.98
C GLN A 39 -0.86 -7.48 -3.29
N ASP A 40 -0.25 -8.15 -2.31
CA ASP A 40 1.12 -8.65 -2.35
C ASP A 40 2.12 -7.54 -2.76
N ILE A 41 2.07 -6.42 -2.05
CA ILE A 41 2.97 -5.28 -2.24
C ILE A 41 3.39 -4.71 -0.89
N THR A 42 4.54 -4.04 -0.84
CA THR A 42 4.98 -3.30 0.33
C THR A 42 4.94 -1.80 0.04
N TRP A 43 4.25 -1.05 0.89
CA TRP A 43 4.15 0.40 0.87
C TRP A 43 5.28 1.03 1.69
N LEU A 44 5.77 2.19 1.27
CA LEU A 44 6.38 3.08 2.25
C LEU A 44 5.32 3.59 3.21
N GLN A 45 5.57 3.52 4.51
CA GLN A 45 4.65 4.04 5.52
C GLN A 45 4.44 5.55 5.36
N ASP A 46 5.47 6.27 4.91
CA ASP A 46 5.41 7.70 4.61
C ASP A 46 4.95 7.95 3.17
N ALA A 47 3.68 8.34 3.01
CA ALA A 47 3.07 8.62 1.72
C ALA A 47 3.57 9.93 1.06
N ASN A 48 4.44 10.69 1.73
CA ASN A 48 5.13 11.84 1.14
C ASN A 48 6.64 11.78 1.43
N TYR A 49 7.22 10.59 1.32
CA TYR A 49 8.63 10.38 1.62
C TYR A 49 9.57 11.28 0.80
N ALA A 50 9.19 11.67 -0.41
CA ALA A 50 9.94 12.66 -1.19
C ALA A 50 10.16 13.99 -0.44
N LEU A 51 9.19 14.43 0.38
CA LEU A 51 9.34 15.60 1.24
C LEU A 51 10.20 15.30 2.46
N THR A 52 9.86 14.26 3.22
CA THR A 52 10.47 14.01 4.55
C THR A 52 11.89 13.50 4.48
N SER A 53 12.28 12.81 3.40
CA SER A 53 13.68 12.45 3.10
C SER A 53 14.56 13.65 2.74
N GLY A 54 13.97 14.82 2.46
CA GLY A 54 14.68 15.99 1.93
C GLY A 54 14.91 15.95 0.41
N TYR A 55 14.55 14.87 -0.28
CA TYR A 55 14.73 14.74 -1.73
C TYR A 55 14.09 15.90 -2.51
N ALA A 56 12.84 16.23 -2.20
CA ALA A 56 12.09 17.26 -2.91
C ALA A 56 12.68 18.66 -2.70
N ALA A 57 13.25 18.93 -1.52
CA ALA A 57 13.92 20.20 -1.22
C ALA A 57 15.28 20.30 -1.93
N ALA A 58 16.05 19.21 -1.98
CA ALA A 58 17.34 19.16 -2.67
C ALA A 58 17.21 19.22 -4.20
N ASN A 59 16.09 18.75 -4.75
CA ASN A 59 15.87 18.61 -6.18
C ASN A 59 14.77 19.53 -6.73
N VAL A 60 14.46 20.64 -6.05
CA VAL A 60 13.45 21.60 -6.54
C VAL A 60 13.78 22.01 -7.98
N ARG A 61 12.83 21.80 -8.88
CA ARG A 61 12.99 22.07 -10.31
C ARG A 61 11.71 22.61 -10.91
N ARG A 62 11.81 23.74 -11.62
CA ARG A 62 10.67 24.44 -12.25
C ARG A 62 11.00 24.77 -13.71
N ASN A 63 10.98 23.77 -14.57
CA ASN A 63 11.28 23.83 -16.01
C ASN A 63 10.13 24.44 -16.85
N GLY A 64 9.29 25.27 -16.25
CA GLY A 64 8.13 25.89 -16.88
C GLY A 64 6.84 25.08 -16.73
N ARG A 65 5.72 25.73 -17.06
CA ARG A 65 4.36 25.24 -16.80
C ARG A 65 4.01 23.93 -17.52
N TRP A 66 4.67 23.67 -18.66
CA TRP A 66 4.37 22.51 -19.51
C TRP A 66 5.25 21.29 -19.19
N ALA A 67 6.30 21.49 -18.40
CA ALA A 67 7.23 20.43 -18.05
C ALA A 67 6.59 19.41 -17.11
N THR A 68 6.89 18.14 -17.37
CA THR A 68 6.39 16.95 -16.67
C THR A 68 7.36 16.47 -15.60
N ASP A 69 8.51 17.13 -15.50
CA ASP A 69 9.66 16.78 -14.68
C ASP A 69 9.90 17.81 -13.54
N ASN A 70 8.90 18.67 -13.30
CA ASN A 70 8.90 19.64 -12.21
C ASN A 70 8.85 18.95 -10.83
N ILE A 71 9.63 19.46 -9.88
CA ILE A 71 9.67 19.01 -8.48
C ILE A 71 9.42 20.23 -7.58
N PHE A 72 8.49 20.08 -6.64
CA PHE A 72 8.09 21.13 -5.72
C PHE A 72 8.57 20.80 -4.30
N ALA A 73 9.03 21.82 -3.58
CA ALA A 73 9.58 21.68 -2.23
C ALA A 73 8.63 21.04 -1.18
N ASN A 74 7.34 20.90 -1.50
CA ASN A 74 6.34 20.23 -0.65
C ASN A 74 6.17 18.73 -0.96
N GLY A 75 7.00 18.16 -1.85
CA GLY A 75 6.94 16.75 -2.25
C GLY A 75 6.04 16.45 -3.45
N LYS A 76 5.31 17.44 -3.98
CA LYS A 76 4.58 17.26 -5.24
C LYS A 76 5.54 17.26 -6.42
N MET A 77 5.18 16.50 -7.46
CA MET A 77 5.96 16.36 -8.68
C MET A 77 5.06 16.28 -9.90
N GLY A 78 5.61 16.64 -11.06
CA GLY A 78 5.13 16.13 -12.34
C GLY A 78 5.39 14.64 -12.47
N TRP A 79 4.70 13.98 -13.39
CA TRP A 79 4.70 12.51 -13.49
C TRP A 79 6.07 11.94 -13.84
N ASP A 80 6.80 12.53 -14.80
CA ASP A 80 8.13 12.02 -15.17
C ASP A 80 9.14 12.18 -14.02
N ALA A 81 9.01 13.25 -13.22
CA ALA A 81 9.80 13.41 -12.00
C ALA A 81 9.41 12.40 -10.91
N ALA A 82 8.12 12.09 -10.74
CA ALA A 82 7.63 11.12 -9.77
C ALA A 82 8.11 9.69 -10.09
N ILE A 83 8.07 9.30 -11.38
CA ILE A 83 8.63 8.03 -11.86
C ILE A 83 10.13 7.99 -11.59
N THR A 84 10.87 9.03 -12.03
CA THR A 84 12.32 9.10 -11.82
C THR A 84 12.70 9.02 -10.34
N TRP A 85 11.94 9.68 -9.46
CA TRP A 85 12.17 9.60 -8.01
C TRP A 85 11.98 8.18 -7.47
N ALA A 86 10.88 7.51 -7.84
CA ALA A 86 10.59 6.16 -7.37
C ALA A 86 11.60 5.14 -7.91
N ASP A 87 11.95 5.21 -9.20
CA ASP A 87 12.88 4.28 -9.86
C ASP A 87 14.31 4.39 -9.31
N ASN A 88 14.70 5.55 -8.78
CA ASN A 88 16.01 5.76 -8.15
C ASN A 88 15.99 5.61 -6.62
N LEU A 89 14.84 5.28 -6.04
CA LEU A 89 14.70 5.18 -4.60
C LEU A 89 15.37 3.89 -4.09
N VAL A 90 16.30 4.06 -3.16
CA VAL A 90 16.86 2.97 -2.36
C VAL A 90 16.39 3.14 -0.93
N TYR A 91 15.57 2.20 -0.44
CA TYR A 91 15.00 2.25 0.90
C TYR A 91 14.86 0.85 1.48
N GLY A 92 15.21 0.69 2.76
CA GLY A 92 15.13 -0.61 3.45
C GLY A 92 16.06 -1.69 2.87
N GLY A 93 17.09 -1.30 2.12
CA GLY A 93 17.98 -2.23 1.41
C GLY A 93 17.50 -2.66 0.02
N TYR A 94 16.38 -2.11 -0.47
CA TYR A 94 15.82 -2.44 -1.77
C TYR A 94 15.83 -1.25 -2.74
N SER A 95 15.97 -1.51 -4.04
CA SER A 95 16.12 -0.50 -5.10
C SER A 95 15.10 -0.61 -6.24
N ASP A 96 14.12 -1.51 -6.12
CA ASP A 96 13.04 -1.80 -7.07
C ASP A 96 11.71 -1.18 -6.60
N TRP A 97 11.80 0.01 -6.02
CA TRP A 97 10.62 0.81 -5.71
C TRP A 97 10.02 1.39 -6.99
N ARG A 98 8.70 1.54 -7.00
CA ARG A 98 7.91 2.07 -8.10
C ARG A 98 6.74 2.88 -7.57
N LEU A 99 6.04 3.58 -8.45
CA LEU A 99 4.71 4.09 -8.10
C LEU A 99 3.67 2.97 -8.16
N ALA A 100 2.60 3.16 -7.41
CA ALA A 100 1.44 2.28 -7.43
C ALA A 100 0.78 2.23 -8.82
N SER A 101 0.31 1.07 -9.25
CA SER A 101 -0.18 0.82 -10.61
C SER A 101 -1.71 0.89 -10.72
N VAL A 102 -2.16 1.12 -11.94
CA VAL A 102 -3.53 0.94 -12.42
C VAL A 102 -3.51 0.01 -13.62
N THR A 103 -4.39 -0.98 -13.63
CA THR A 103 -4.74 -1.77 -14.81
C THR A 103 -6.02 -1.19 -15.39
N ASP A 104 -5.93 -0.62 -16.58
CA ASP A 104 -7.09 -0.17 -17.35
C ASP A 104 -7.82 -1.42 -17.88
N ARG A 105 -9.10 -1.57 -17.55
CA ARG A 105 -9.89 -2.78 -17.88
C ARG A 105 -11.12 -2.42 -18.70
N GLY A 106 -11.39 -3.23 -19.71
CA GLY A 106 -12.48 -2.97 -20.65
C GLY A 106 -11.98 -2.22 -21.89
N ASN A 107 -12.62 -1.11 -22.23
CA ASN A 107 -12.20 -0.29 -23.37
C ASN A 107 -11.09 0.66 -22.94
N ASP A 108 -10.06 0.83 -23.78
CA ASP A 108 -8.95 1.74 -23.51
C ASP A 108 -9.41 3.14 -23.09
N GLY A 109 -8.99 3.56 -21.90
CA GLY A 109 -9.19 4.90 -21.39
C GLY A 109 -10.33 5.08 -20.42
N CYS A 110 -10.57 6.35 -20.11
CA CYS A 110 -11.51 6.78 -19.08
C CYS A 110 -12.97 6.61 -19.52
N ASN A 111 -13.58 5.48 -19.16
CA ASN A 111 -15.00 5.17 -19.26
C ASN A 111 -15.81 5.75 -18.07
N ARG A 112 -15.73 7.09 -17.89
CA ARG A 112 -16.19 7.75 -16.64
C ARG A 112 -17.57 7.28 -16.16
N SER A 113 -17.61 6.68 -14.97
CA SER A 113 -18.84 6.24 -14.30
C SER A 113 -18.78 6.51 -12.78
N PHE A 114 -19.85 6.13 -12.09
CA PHE A 114 -19.97 6.12 -10.64
C PHE A 114 -19.95 4.73 -10.05
N ASN A 115 -19.80 3.67 -10.85
CA ASN A 115 -19.84 2.29 -10.37
C ASN A 115 -19.01 1.37 -11.28
N GLY A 116 -18.11 0.56 -10.69
CA GLY A 116 -17.42 -0.56 -11.32
C GLY A 116 -16.49 -0.19 -12.49
N THR A 117 -16.02 1.05 -12.53
CA THR A 117 -15.22 1.65 -13.61
C THR A 117 -13.75 1.76 -13.22
N ASP A 118 -12.83 1.87 -14.16
CA ASP A 118 -11.44 2.29 -13.90
C ASP A 118 -11.29 3.82 -13.81
N CYS A 119 -12.32 4.59 -14.17
CA CYS A 119 -12.30 6.05 -14.18
C CYS A 119 -13.57 6.67 -13.58
N GLY A 120 -13.42 7.53 -12.59
CA GLY A 120 -14.55 8.15 -11.88
C GLY A 120 -14.59 7.69 -10.43
N PHE A 121 -15.78 7.40 -9.93
CA PHE A 121 -16.03 7.06 -8.53
C PHE A 121 -16.46 5.60 -8.39
N ASN A 122 -16.31 5.04 -7.18
CA ASN A 122 -16.56 3.64 -6.87
C ASN A 122 -15.93 2.74 -7.94
N VAL A 123 -14.63 2.97 -8.16
CA VAL A 123 -13.87 2.29 -9.19
C VAL A 123 -13.68 0.81 -8.85
N ASP A 124 -13.43 -0.02 -9.85
CA ASP A 124 -12.97 -1.40 -9.62
C ASP A 124 -11.58 -1.36 -8.96
N THR A 125 -11.55 -1.65 -7.66
CA THR A 125 -10.34 -1.55 -6.86
C THR A 125 -9.36 -2.68 -7.11
N SER A 126 -9.80 -3.81 -7.69
CA SER A 126 -8.91 -4.91 -8.04
C SER A 126 -7.90 -4.52 -9.13
N GLY A 127 -8.10 -3.38 -9.80
CA GLY A 127 -7.25 -2.86 -10.86
C GLY A 127 -6.51 -1.59 -10.48
N SER A 128 -6.53 -1.17 -9.22
CA SER A 128 -5.87 0.06 -8.81
C SER A 128 -5.35 -0.04 -7.39
N GLU A 129 -4.02 -0.07 -7.26
CA GLU A 129 -3.37 -0.26 -5.97
C GLU A 129 -3.68 0.88 -4.98
N LEU A 130 -3.74 2.12 -5.49
CA LEU A 130 -4.14 3.30 -4.70
C LEU A 130 -5.62 3.29 -4.35
N ALA A 131 -6.49 2.85 -5.27
CA ALA A 131 -7.90 2.78 -4.97
C ALA A 131 -8.18 1.69 -3.93
N TYR A 132 -7.56 0.51 -4.05
CA TYR A 132 -7.68 -0.56 -3.07
C TYR A 132 -7.23 -0.13 -1.68
N MET A 133 -6.06 0.50 -1.56
CA MET A 133 -5.60 1.08 -0.30
C MET A 133 -6.64 2.06 0.29
N TRP A 134 -7.18 2.95 -0.52
CA TRP A 134 -8.08 4.00 -0.03
C TRP A 134 -9.49 3.50 0.33
N TYR A 135 -10.06 2.64 -0.51
CA TYR A 135 -11.43 2.12 -0.37
C TYR A 135 -11.49 0.89 0.54
N ASN A 136 -10.65 -0.11 0.30
CA ASN A 136 -10.76 -1.42 0.92
C ASN A 136 -10.00 -1.50 2.25
N ILE A 137 -8.78 -0.95 2.29
CA ILE A 137 -7.93 -1.03 3.48
C ILE A 137 -8.29 0.08 4.48
N LEU A 138 -8.29 1.32 4.04
CA LEU A 138 -8.58 2.47 4.91
C LEU A 138 -10.08 2.71 5.11
N GLY A 139 -10.96 2.09 4.32
CA GLY A 139 -12.42 2.20 4.49
C GLY A 139 -12.98 3.60 4.24
N ASN A 140 -12.34 4.42 3.40
CA ASN A 140 -12.80 5.78 3.13
C ASN A 140 -14.02 5.80 2.19
N THR A 141 -14.90 6.78 2.39
CA THR A 141 -16.14 6.93 1.61
C THR A 141 -15.97 7.96 0.49
N PRO A 142 -16.28 7.65 -0.79
CA PRO A 142 -16.11 8.60 -1.88
C PRO A 142 -17.17 9.70 -1.88
N TYR A 143 -16.93 10.75 -2.68
CA TYR A 143 -17.86 11.88 -2.75
C TYR A 143 -19.25 11.50 -3.28
N TYR A 144 -19.31 10.62 -4.29
CA TYR A 144 -20.56 10.15 -4.90
C TYR A 144 -20.78 8.67 -4.64
N ASP A 145 -22.03 8.28 -4.36
CA ASP A 145 -22.44 6.88 -4.28
C ASP A 145 -22.47 6.21 -5.68
N THR A 146 -22.84 4.93 -5.74
CA THR A 146 -22.89 4.16 -7.00
C THR A 146 -23.93 4.66 -8.00
N SER A 147 -24.88 5.47 -7.55
CA SER A 147 -25.92 6.10 -8.37
C SER A 147 -25.57 7.54 -8.76
N GLY A 148 -24.40 8.05 -8.35
CA GLY A 148 -23.96 9.41 -8.63
C GLY A 148 -24.53 10.46 -7.68
N ASN A 149 -25.14 10.08 -6.56
CA ASN A 149 -25.63 11.02 -5.55
C ASN A 149 -24.50 11.42 -4.59
N GLY A 150 -24.41 12.70 -4.26
CA GLY A 150 -23.41 13.20 -3.32
C GLY A 150 -23.67 14.65 -2.89
N PRO A 151 -22.93 15.16 -1.89
CA PRO A 151 -21.89 14.46 -1.13
C PRO A 151 -22.45 13.36 -0.21
N GLN A 152 -21.79 12.20 -0.14
CA GLN A 152 -22.10 11.17 0.85
C GLN A 152 -21.73 11.63 2.26
N SER A 153 -22.44 11.16 3.30
CA SER A 153 -22.03 11.45 4.69
C SER A 153 -20.65 10.85 4.98
N GLY A 154 -19.79 11.59 5.67
CA GLY A 154 -18.44 11.13 6.04
C GLY A 154 -17.46 10.94 4.86
N TRP A 155 -17.73 11.56 3.70
CA TRP A 155 -16.89 11.42 2.51
C TRP A 155 -15.48 12.01 2.66
N GLY A 156 -14.56 11.48 1.86
CA GLY A 156 -13.18 11.95 1.73
C GLY A 156 -12.18 11.07 2.48
N LEU A 157 -10.95 11.56 2.59
CA LEU A 157 -9.91 10.90 3.38
C LEU A 157 -10.17 11.15 4.87
N THR A 158 -10.94 10.27 5.49
CA THR A 158 -11.35 10.31 6.90
C THR A 158 -10.57 9.33 7.76
N SER A 159 -9.98 8.29 7.16
CA SER A 159 -9.06 7.36 7.81
C SER A 159 -7.73 7.27 7.07
N THR A 160 -6.65 7.20 7.85
CA THR A 160 -5.27 6.93 7.40
C THR A 160 -4.65 5.78 8.20
N THR A 161 -5.48 5.02 8.91
CA THR A 161 -5.06 3.96 9.83
C THR A 161 -5.86 2.71 9.54
N ALA A 162 -5.18 1.57 9.48
CA ALA A 162 -5.78 0.25 9.37
C ALA A 162 -4.89 -0.78 10.07
N ASP A 163 -5.48 -1.82 10.65
CA ASP A 163 -4.75 -2.90 11.34
C ASP A 163 -3.76 -2.43 12.43
N GLY A 164 -4.07 -1.31 13.09
CA GLY A 164 -3.21 -0.70 14.10
C GLY A 164 -1.96 0.00 13.54
N ILE A 165 -1.88 0.18 12.22
CA ILE A 165 -0.78 0.83 11.52
C ILE A 165 -1.26 2.17 10.97
N ASP A 166 -0.53 3.24 11.32
CA ASP A 166 -0.74 4.58 10.77
C ASP A 166 0.08 4.77 9.49
N LEU A 167 -0.58 5.22 8.42
CA LEU A 167 0.08 5.67 7.20
C LEU A 167 0.40 7.16 7.32
N LEU A 168 1.68 7.46 7.37
CA LEU A 168 2.20 8.78 7.68
C LEU A 168 2.15 9.69 6.45
N ASN A 169 1.92 10.98 6.68
CA ASN A 169 1.88 12.02 5.65
C ASN A 169 0.96 11.74 4.46
N LEU A 170 -0.04 10.87 4.61
CA LEU A 170 -1.10 10.69 3.63
C LEU A 170 -1.98 11.95 3.63
N ARG A 171 -2.09 12.61 2.47
CA ARG A 171 -2.77 13.91 2.32
C ARG A 171 -4.07 13.74 1.55
N SER A 172 -5.06 14.56 1.89
CA SER A 172 -6.26 14.76 1.07
C SER A 172 -5.91 15.49 -0.24
N SER A 173 -5.49 14.74 -1.26
CA SER A 173 -4.90 15.29 -2.49
C SER A 173 -4.96 14.33 -3.69
N ARG A 174 -4.05 14.51 -4.66
CA ARG A 174 -3.85 13.62 -5.82
C ARG A 174 -2.54 12.86 -5.65
N TYR A 175 -2.54 11.59 -6.01
CA TYR A 175 -1.39 10.71 -6.02
C TYR A 175 -1.23 10.11 -7.41
N TRP A 176 -0.03 10.21 -7.96
CA TRP A 176 0.30 9.62 -9.25
C TRP A 176 0.28 8.09 -9.17
N SER A 177 -0.27 7.47 -10.21
CA SER A 177 0.01 6.07 -10.50
C SER A 177 1.24 5.98 -11.41
N GLY A 178 1.96 4.86 -11.36
CA GLY A 178 3.00 4.48 -12.32
C GLY A 178 2.48 4.20 -13.74
N THR A 179 1.17 4.15 -13.94
CA THR A 179 0.57 3.78 -15.23
C THR A 179 0.35 5.02 -16.12
N GLN A 180 0.96 5.02 -17.31
CA GLN A 180 0.65 5.97 -18.37
C GLN A 180 -0.78 5.77 -18.90
N TYR A 181 -1.47 6.86 -19.25
CA TYR A 181 -2.81 6.77 -19.80
C TYR A 181 -2.75 6.38 -21.28
N ALA A 182 -3.11 5.14 -21.61
CA ALA A 182 -2.90 4.55 -22.94
C ALA A 182 -3.46 5.40 -24.10
N PRO A 183 -4.69 5.95 -24.05
CA PRO A 183 -5.22 6.73 -25.17
C PRO A 183 -4.51 8.07 -25.41
N ASN A 184 -3.68 8.55 -24.47
CA ASN A 184 -2.95 9.81 -24.63
C ASN A 184 -1.67 9.82 -23.77
N ALA A 185 -0.52 9.63 -24.42
CA ALA A 185 0.80 9.56 -23.79
C ALA A 185 1.21 10.83 -23.00
N ASN A 186 0.55 11.97 -23.22
CA ASN A 186 0.76 13.18 -22.41
C ASN A 186 0.06 13.13 -21.05
N ARG A 187 -0.64 12.03 -20.75
CA ARG A 187 -1.40 11.83 -19.51
C ARG A 187 -0.94 10.57 -18.79
N ALA A 188 -1.18 10.54 -17.49
CA ALA A 188 -0.99 9.38 -16.64
C ALA A 188 -2.18 9.23 -15.70
N TRP A 189 -2.39 8.02 -15.19
CA TRP A 189 -3.41 7.75 -14.20
C TRP A 189 -3.04 8.36 -12.86
N LEU A 190 -4.05 8.82 -12.13
CA LEU A 190 -3.91 9.25 -10.74
C LEU A 190 -5.13 8.85 -9.94
N PHE A 191 -4.94 8.74 -8.63
CA PHE A 191 -6.02 8.62 -7.67
C PHE A 191 -6.14 9.91 -6.84
N ASN A 192 -7.36 10.35 -6.58
CA ASN A 192 -7.65 11.52 -5.76
C ASN A 192 -8.23 11.09 -4.42
N THR A 193 -7.37 11.04 -3.40
CA THR A 193 -7.74 10.67 -2.02
C THR A 193 -8.69 11.68 -1.38
N ARG A 194 -8.74 12.92 -1.87
CA ARG A 194 -9.70 13.92 -1.34
C ARG A 194 -11.15 13.53 -1.60
N LYS A 195 -11.45 12.94 -2.76
CA LYS A 195 -12.82 12.67 -3.22
C LYS A 195 -13.08 11.20 -3.52
N GLY A 196 -12.05 10.35 -3.52
CA GLY A 196 -12.15 8.94 -3.89
C GLY A 196 -12.37 8.72 -5.39
N PHE A 197 -11.73 9.49 -6.28
CA PHE A 197 -11.89 9.28 -7.72
C PHE A 197 -10.58 9.05 -8.47
N GLN A 198 -10.66 8.27 -9.54
CA GLN A 198 -9.55 7.97 -10.44
C GLN A 198 -9.76 8.64 -11.80
N ARG A 199 -8.69 9.08 -12.46
CA ARG A 199 -8.71 9.48 -13.87
C ARG A 199 -7.32 9.63 -14.48
N GLY A 200 -7.25 9.63 -15.81
CA GLY A 200 -6.10 10.17 -16.52
C GLY A 200 -5.97 11.69 -16.34
N LYS A 201 -4.74 12.22 -16.18
CA LYS A 201 -4.45 13.66 -16.03
C LYS A 201 -3.16 14.02 -16.77
N PRO A 202 -3.01 15.24 -17.33
CA PRO A 202 -1.76 15.65 -17.94
C PRO A 202 -0.57 15.47 -17.01
N LYS A 203 0.51 14.87 -17.50
CA LYS A 203 1.72 14.52 -16.74
C LYS A 203 2.37 15.72 -16.02
N ARG A 204 2.15 16.94 -16.51
CA ARG A 204 2.59 18.20 -15.87
C ARG A 204 1.85 18.57 -14.57
N ALA A 205 0.79 17.85 -14.21
CA ALA A 205 0.01 18.18 -13.02
C ALA A 205 0.82 17.93 -11.73
N GLU A 206 0.61 18.76 -10.73
CA GLU A 206 1.27 18.60 -9.44
C GLU A 206 0.52 17.59 -8.58
N SER A 207 1.10 16.41 -8.37
CA SER A 207 0.54 15.37 -7.50
C SER A 207 1.64 14.78 -6.63
N PHE A 208 1.26 14.15 -5.52
CA PHE A 208 2.18 13.41 -4.67
C PHE A 208 2.57 12.08 -5.34
N ALA A 209 3.68 11.53 -4.88
CA ALA A 209 4.20 10.23 -5.29
C ALA A 209 4.33 9.35 -4.05
N TRP A 210 3.71 8.18 -4.07
CA TRP A 210 3.76 7.21 -2.97
C TRP A 210 4.35 5.93 -3.52
N ALA A 211 5.54 5.59 -3.01
CA ALA A 211 6.30 4.44 -3.49
C ALA A 211 5.78 3.15 -2.88
N VAL A 212 5.73 2.13 -3.73
CA VAL A 212 5.45 0.74 -3.40
C VAL A 212 6.50 -0.15 -4.06
N ARG A 213 6.57 -1.39 -3.61
CA ARG A 213 7.34 -2.46 -4.26
C ARG A 213 6.49 -3.72 -4.30
N SER A 214 6.76 -4.60 -5.24
CA SER A 214 6.06 -5.88 -5.31
C SER A 214 6.56 -6.83 -4.23
N GLY A 215 5.64 -7.64 -3.71
CA GLY A 215 5.91 -8.66 -2.70
C GLY A 215 6.12 -8.12 -1.28
N ASP A 216 6.33 -9.09 -0.41
CA ASP A 216 6.74 -8.89 0.98
C ASP A 216 8.24 -8.53 1.09
N VAL A 217 8.61 -7.94 2.22
CA VAL A 217 10.01 -7.71 2.60
C VAL A 217 10.34 -8.51 3.85
N ALA A 218 11.52 -9.12 3.88
CA ALA A 218 11.97 -9.84 5.07
C ALA A 218 12.05 -8.88 6.26
N THR A 219 11.56 -9.32 7.42
CA THR A 219 11.77 -8.59 8.68
C THR A 219 13.28 -8.54 8.92
N VAL A 220 13.88 -7.35 8.90
CA VAL A 220 15.28 -7.20 9.27
C VAL A 220 15.39 -7.55 10.76
N ALA A 221 15.92 -8.73 11.06
CA ALA A 221 16.36 -9.03 12.41
C ALA A 221 17.53 -8.09 12.69
N GLU A 222 17.31 -7.08 13.54
CA GLU A 222 18.39 -6.25 14.06
C GLU A 222 19.50 -7.19 14.57
N PRO A 223 20.75 -7.07 14.08
CA PRO A 223 21.86 -7.93 14.52
C PRO A 223 21.98 -7.98 16.06
N GLY A 224 21.57 -6.90 16.73
CA GLY A 224 21.53 -6.77 18.18
C GLY A 224 20.59 -7.74 18.90
N THR A 225 19.44 -8.13 18.34
CA THR A 225 18.49 -9.05 19.02
C THR A 225 19.00 -10.49 19.01
N LEU A 226 19.66 -10.91 17.93
CA LEU A 226 20.34 -12.21 17.88
C LEU A 226 21.55 -12.23 18.81
N LEU A 227 22.32 -11.15 18.87
CA LEU A 227 23.44 -10.99 19.80
C LEU A 227 22.99 -10.96 21.27
N LEU A 228 21.89 -10.28 21.60
CA LEU A 228 21.32 -10.25 22.95
C LEU A 228 20.70 -11.58 23.34
N LEU A 229 20.02 -12.26 22.42
CA LEU A 229 19.49 -13.61 22.64
C LEU A 229 20.63 -14.62 22.86
N ALA A 230 21.68 -14.55 22.02
CA ALA A 230 22.88 -15.37 22.18
C ALA A 230 23.61 -15.06 23.50
N ALA A 231 23.80 -13.79 23.84
CA ALA A 231 24.41 -13.37 25.10
C ALA A 231 23.58 -13.80 26.32
N GLY A 232 22.25 -13.73 26.23
CA GLY A 232 21.32 -14.22 27.26
C GLY A 232 21.44 -15.73 27.47
N LEU A 233 21.49 -16.52 26.40
CA LEU A 233 21.66 -17.97 26.45
C LEU A 233 23.03 -18.37 27.03
N VAL A 234 24.11 -17.66 26.67
CA VAL A 234 25.44 -17.89 27.25
C VAL A 234 25.46 -17.51 28.74
N GLY A 235 24.83 -16.41 29.13
CA GLY A 235 24.71 -15.99 30.53
C GLY A 235 23.99 -17.02 31.42
N ILE A 236 22.93 -17.65 30.91
CA ILE A 236 22.18 -18.70 31.62
C ILE A 236 23.02 -19.99 31.75
N ALA A 237 23.78 -20.36 30.72
CA ALA A 237 24.65 -21.54 30.76
C ALA A 237 25.81 -21.37 31.78
N VAL A 238 26.39 -20.17 31.87
CA VAL A 238 27.48 -19.86 32.80
C VAL A 238 27.00 -19.80 34.25
N THR A 239 25.81 -19.26 34.51
CA THR A 239 25.24 -19.18 35.86
C THR A 239 24.80 -20.54 36.39
N ARG A 240 24.35 -21.47 35.52
CA ARG A 240 24.06 -22.86 35.91
C ARG A 240 25.31 -23.66 36.31
N ARG A 241 26.47 -23.41 35.70
CA ARG A 241 27.74 -24.09 36.04
C ARG A 241 28.34 -23.68 37.38
N LYS A 242 27.96 -22.53 37.94
CA LYS A 242 28.48 -22.04 39.24
C LYS A 242 27.65 -22.48 40.45
N ARG A 243 26.59 -23.26 40.27
CA ARG A 243 25.69 -23.74 41.34
C ARG A 243 25.76 -25.26 41.56
N CYS A 244 26.80 -25.93 41.06
CA CYS A 244 27.13 -27.33 41.35
C CYS A 244 28.47 -27.40 42.07
#